data_AF-A0A8J7FCD2-F1
#
_entry.id   AF-A0A8J7FCD2-F1
#
_cell.length_a   1.000
_cell.length_b   1.000
_cell.length_c   1.000
_cell.angle_alpha   90.00
_cell.angle_beta   90.00
_cell.angle_gamma   90.00
#
_symmetry.space_group_name_H-M   'P 1'
#
loop_
_entity.id
_entity.type
_entity.pdbx_description
1 polymer ?
#
loop_
_entity_poly.entity_id
_entity_poly.type
_entity_poly.pdbx_seq_one_letter_code
_entity_poly.pdbx_strand_id
1 'polypeptide(L)'
;MARTPAYLQLSKSNVFYFRLRVPKSLRSILGKREIHRSLKTRCRREAMVRGGQLLASAERLFSQAVTGANVCWQSLSWDKQVVSNSVVIAQPVEPSVALSSGPKLSEITDQYLKTQRLEGVSEKTVADKRSVVELLVRIIGDKPVDQISRKAAQRFRETALKLPPRMNQLSPKPLEKLIEEAETTISITTFNNYVKNLTTVFSYAVQEGHIDHNPFDGLRVKQRVKASEQRSRFTEEDLKRLFSSEVYARRDGDKPYQYWLPLMGLYTGARLNELCQLYLDDIIHVDDIDCIHIQASRPDQKLKNPTSERLIPIHSKLKALGFMEYVEQQRQLGHERLFDLVRHSRHGYAATPSKWFARYRDKLGFKGGDEKKDFHSFRHTVADHLKQQGVAESLIGGILGHQTGGITFSRYGKDFKPVVLVPVIEQIDLIPLTCR
;
A
#
# COMPACT_ATOMS: atom_id res chain seq x y z
N MET A 1 -17.44 11.19 -7.45
CA MET A 1 -18.49 11.35 -8.47
C MET A 1 -17.86 11.08 -9.83
N ALA A 2 -18.48 10.27 -10.69
CA ALA A 2 -17.91 9.95 -12.01
C ALA A 2 -17.67 11.25 -12.81
N ARG A 3 -16.54 11.34 -13.54
CA ARG A 3 -16.26 12.46 -14.45
C ARG A 3 -17.25 12.42 -15.61
N THR A 4 -17.73 13.59 -16.04
CA THR A 4 -18.53 13.67 -17.28
C THR A 4 -17.61 13.33 -18.47
N PRO A 5 -18.01 12.39 -19.35
CA PRO A 5 -17.22 12.03 -20.52
C PRO A 5 -16.89 13.24 -21.40
N ALA A 6 -15.71 13.25 -22.00
CA ALA A 6 -15.21 14.39 -22.80
C ALA A 6 -16.09 14.73 -24.02
N TYR A 7 -16.88 13.78 -24.50
CA TYR A 7 -17.82 13.97 -25.61
C TYR A 7 -19.15 14.61 -25.19
N LEU A 8 -19.36 14.93 -23.91
CA LEU A 8 -20.54 15.63 -23.41
C LEU A 8 -20.19 17.06 -22.99
N GLN A 9 -20.95 18.02 -23.51
CA GLN A 9 -20.82 19.43 -23.18
C GLN A 9 -22.15 19.98 -22.68
N LEU A 10 -22.10 20.88 -21.69
CA LEU A 10 -23.28 21.56 -21.17
C LEU A 10 -23.37 22.95 -21.80
N SER A 11 -24.52 23.31 -22.34
CA SER A 11 -24.77 24.64 -22.91
C SER A 11 -25.13 25.67 -21.84
N LYS A 12 -25.10 26.96 -22.20
CA LYS A 12 -25.53 28.07 -21.33
C LYS A 12 -26.99 27.95 -20.85
N SER A 13 -27.84 27.21 -21.56
CA SER A 13 -29.24 26.94 -21.22
C SER A 13 -29.46 25.60 -20.47
N ASN A 14 -28.39 25.03 -19.91
CA ASN A 14 -28.37 23.75 -19.16
C ASN A 14 -28.82 22.52 -19.95
N VAL A 15 -28.84 22.58 -21.28
CA VAL A 15 -29.09 21.41 -22.14
C VAL A 15 -27.75 20.75 -22.51
N PHE A 16 -27.69 19.43 -22.44
CA PHE A 16 -26.52 18.65 -22.84
C PHE A 16 -26.39 18.50 -24.36
N TYR A 17 -25.16 18.57 -24.84
CA TYR A 17 -24.77 18.37 -26.24
C TYR A 17 -23.71 17.28 -26.34
N PHE A 18 -23.79 16.49 -27.40
CA PHE A 18 -22.76 15.57 -27.84
C PHE A 18 -21.81 16.31 -28.80
N ARG A 19 -20.50 16.24 -28.52
CA ARG A 19 -19.45 16.79 -29.38
C ARG A 19 -18.33 15.77 -29.55
N LEU A 20 -18.11 15.34 -30.79
CA LEU A 20 -17.03 14.42 -31.14
C LEU A 20 -16.20 15.00 -32.28
N ARG A 21 -14.86 14.99 -32.14
CA ARG A 21 -13.96 15.41 -33.22
C ARG A 21 -13.90 14.34 -34.31
N VAL A 22 -13.97 14.76 -35.57
CA VAL A 22 -13.79 13.86 -36.71
C VAL A 22 -12.28 13.66 -36.95
N PRO A 23 -11.80 12.40 -37.04
CA PRO A 23 -10.40 12.09 -37.38
C PRO A 23 -9.94 12.78 -38.66
N LYS A 24 -8.69 13.27 -38.71
CA LYS A 24 -8.17 14.09 -39.83
C LYS A 24 -8.37 13.41 -41.19
N SER A 25 -8.14 12.10 -41.26
CA SER A 25 -8.30 11.26 -42.46
C SER A 25 -9.72 11.22 -43.00
N LEU A 26 -10.73 11.40 -42.15
CA LEU A 26 -12.15 11.28 -42.52
C LEU A 26 -12.83 12.63 -42.79
N ARG A 27 -12.11 13.74 -42.64
CA ARG A 27 -12.71 15.10 -42.78
C ARG A 27 -13.07 15.45 -44.21
N SER A 28 -12.27 15.00 -45.19
CA SER A 28 -12.57 15.16 -46.61
C SER A 28 -13.80 14.35 -47.02
N ILE A 29 -13.95 13.14 -46.45
CA ILE A 29 -15.06 12.23 -46.72
C ILE A 29 -16.37 12.73 -46.08
N LEU A 30 -16.31 13.18 -44.82
CA LEU A 30 -17.50 13.57 -44.06
C LEU A 30 -17.84 15.07 -44.16
N GLY A 31 -16.95 15.89 -44.73
CA GLY A 31 -17.13 17.34 -44.87
C GLY A 31 -17.23 18.11 -43.55
N LYS A 32 -16.82 17.51 -42.41
CA LYS A 32 -16.93 18.10 -41.06
C LYS A 32 -15.68 17.86 -40.24
N ARG A 33 -15.36 18.83 -39.38
CA ARG A 33 -14.26 18.74 -38.39
C ARG A 33 -14.72 18.16 -37.06
N GLU A 34 -16.01 18.30 -36.75
CA GLU A 34 -16.66 17.78 -35.55
C GLU A 34 -18.14 17.48 -35.80
N ILE A 35 -18.65 16.51 -35.06
CA ILE A 35 -20.08 16.16 -34.99
C ILE A 35 -20.62 16.79 -33.71
N HIS A 36 -21.56 17.72 -33.85
CA HIS A 36 -22.18 18.46 -32.74
C HIS A 36 -23.71 18.31 -32.78
N ARG A 37 -24.30 17.75 -31.71
CA ARG A 37 -25.73 17.44 -31.62
C ARG A 37 -26.30 17.70 -30.23
N SER A 38 -27.49 18.29 -30.17
CA SER A 38 -28.23 18.42 -28.90
C SER A 38 -28.75 17.06 -28.46
N LEU A 39 -28.60 16.75 -27.17
CA LEU A 39 -29.17 15.55 -26.55
C LEU A 39 -30.58 15.80 -26.01
N LYS A 40 -31.13 17.02 -26.19
CA LYS A 40 -32.50 17.41 -25.75
C LYS A 40 -32.82 16.99 -24.31
N THR A 41 -31.86 17.10 -23.40
CA THR A 41 -32.06 16.80 -21.97
C THR A 41 -31.19 17.69 -21.11
N ARG A 42 -31.71 18.03 -19.92
CA ARG A 42 -30.96 18.66 -18.81
C ARG A 42 -30.50 17.62 -17.77
N CYS A 43 -30.96 16.36 -17.90
CA CYS A 43 -30.62 15.27 -17.01
C CYS A 43 -29.27 14.65 -17.41
N ARG A 44 -28.31 14.68 -16.48
CA ARG A 44 -26.96 14.14 -16.70
C ARG A 44 -26.96 12.65 -17.02
N ARG A 45 -27.80 11.86 -16.34
CA ARG A 45 -27.85 10.40 -16.53
C ARG A 45 -28.37 10.05 -17.93
N GLU A 46 -29.41 10.74 -18.35
CA GLU A 46 -30.00 10.59 -19.69
C GLU A 46 -29.03 11.07 -20.78
N ALA A 47 -28.31 12.18 -20.54
CA ALA A 47 -27.26 12.65 -21.44
C ALA A 47 -26.13 11.63 -21.62
N MET A 48 -25.73 10.92 -20.55
CA MET A 48 -24.73 9.84 -20.66
C MET A 48 -25.22 8.68 -21.54
N VAL A 49 -26.49 8.28 -21.42
CA VAL A 49 -27.07 7.22 -22.24
C VAL A 49 -27.17 7.64 -23.71
N ARG A 50 -27.82 8.77 -24.00
CA ARG A 50 -27.99 9.28 -25.38
C ARG A 50 -26.65 9.59 -26.05
N GLY A 51 -25.71 10.16 -25.30
CA GLY A 51 -24.35 10.44 -25.79
C GLY A 51 -23.55 9.18 -26.08
N GLY A 52 -23.69 8.12 -25.27
CA GLY A 52 -23.07 6.82 -25.53
C GLY A 52 -23.60 6.14 -26.80
N GLN A 53 -24.92 6.23 -27.06
CA GLN A 53 -25.52 5.72 -28.30
C GLN A 53 -25.01 6.46 -29.55
N LEU A 54 -24.89 7.80 -29.47
CA LEU A 54 -24.29 8.60 -30.55
C LEU A 54 -22.81 8.27 -30.77
N LEU A 55 -22.04 8.04 -29.69
CA LEU A 55 -20.64 7.65 -29.80
C LEU A 55 -20.51 6.32 -30.56
N ALA A 56 -21.24 5.29 -30.12
CA ALA A 56 -21.22 3.98 -30.79
C ALA A 56 -21.63 4.06 -32.27
N SER A 57 -22.61 4.90 -32.58
CA SER A 57 -23.07 5.10 -33.97
C SER A 57 -22.04 5.87 -34.80
N ALA A 58 -21.37 6.87 -34.21
CA ALA A 58 -20.31 7.63 -34.87
C ALA A 58 -19.07 6.77 -35.15
N GLU A 59 -18.66 5.91 -34.21
CA GLU A 59 -17.54 4.99 -34.42
C GLU A 59 -17.83 3.99 -35.55
N ARG A 60 -19.05 3.43 -35.62
CA ARG A 60 -19.45 2.56 -36.76
C ARG A 60 -19.38 3.31 -38.09
N LEU A 61 -19.85 4.55 -38.11
CA LEU A 61 -19.81 5.40 -39.30
C LEU A 61 -18.36 5.71 -39.70
N PHE A 62 -17.46 5.93 -38.75
CA PHE A 62 -16.03 6.11 -39.04
C PHE A 62 -15.40 4.83 -39.61
N SER A 63 -15.70 3.65 -39.04
CA SER A 63 -15.23 2.38 -39.58
C SER A 63 -15.69 2.14 -41.02
N GLN A 64 -16.97 2.43 -41.32
CA GLN A 64 -17.51 2.33 -42.68
C GLN A 64 -16.87 3.33 -43.65
N ALA A 65 -16.56 4.55 -43.18
CA ALA A 65 -15.87 5.56 -43.97
C ALA A 65 -14.44 5.12 -44.34
N VAL A 66 -13.74 4.46 -43.42
CA VAL A 66 -12.40 3.92 -43.65
C VAL A 66 -12.42 2.81 -44.70
N THR A 67 -13.47 1.98 -44.74
CA THR A 67 -13.65 0.93 -45.75
C THR A 67 -14.15 1.44 -47.10
N GLY A 68 -14.21 2.75 -47.32
CA GLY A 68 -14.61 3.36 -48.60
C GLY A 68 -16.12 3.40 -48.85
N ALA A 69 -16.96 3.12 -47.85
CA ALA A 69 -18.40 3.21 -47.99
C ALA A 69 -18.85 4.68 -48.05
N ASN A 70 -19.87 4.97 -48.87
CA ASN A 70 -20.49 6.29 -48.91
C ASN A 70 -21.33 6.50 -47.63
N VAL A 71 -20.83 7.33 -46.72
CA VAL A 71 -21.40 7.53 -45.39
C VAL A 71 -21.93 8.95 -45.21
N CYS A 72 -23.10 9.08 -44.58
CA CYS A 72 -23.71 10.38 -44.29
C CYS A 72 -23.87 10.61 -42.78
N TRP A 73 -23.12 11.57 -42.23
CA TRP A 73 -23.14 11.92 -40.80
C TRP A 73 -24.49 12.48 -40.32
N GLN A 74 -25.33 12.99 -41.22
CA GLN A 74 -26.65 13.54 -40.88
C GLN A 74 -27.63 12.45 -40.42
N SER A 75 -27.35 11.18 -40.75
CA SER A 75 -28.16 10.02 -40.33
C SER A 75 -28.00 9.70 -38.84
N LEU A 76 -26.95 10.19 -38.18
CA LEU A 76 -26.68 9.94 -36.76
C LEU A 76 -27.77 10.58 -35.88
N SER A 77 -28.57 9.72 -35.26
CA SER A 77 -29.60 10.09 -34.30
C SER A 77 -29.57 9.13 -33.13
N TRP A 78 -29.74 9.64 -31.91
CA TRP A 78 -30.01 8.82 -30.74
C TRP A 78 -31.48 8.34 -30.68
N ASP A 79 -32.34 8.93 -31.51
CA ASP A 79 -33.80 8.77 -31.50
C ASP A 79 -34.32 7.91 -32.68
N LYS A 80 -33.44 7.48 -33.58
CA LYS A 80 -33.85 6.56 -34.64
C LYS A 80 -33.83 5.15 -34.07
N GLN A 81 -35.03 4.57 -33.89
CA GLN A 81 -35.18 3.12 -33.82
C GLN A 81 -34.46 2.51 -35.01
N VAL A 82 -33.60 1.52 -34.74
CA VAL A 82 -32.96 0.71 -35.77
C VAL A 82 -34.08 0.03 -36.55
N VAL A 83 -34.39 0.56 -37.73
CA VAL A 83 -35.32 -0.06 -38.66
C VAL A 83 -34.71 -1.38 -39.08
N SER A 84 -35.49 -2.43 -38.86
CA SER A 84 -35.26 -3.81 -39.23
C SER A 84 -34.69 -3.94 -40.64
N ASN A 85 -33.47 -4.46 -40.75
CA ASN A 85 -33.09 -5.31 -41.87
C ASN A 85 -32.87 -6.71 -41.31
N SER A 86 -33.76 -7.59 -41.75
CA SER A 86 -33.70 -9.05 -41.78
C SER A 86 -32.63 -9.68 -40.88
N VAL A 87 -33.08 -10.13 -39.71
CA VAL A 87 -32.42 -11.21 -39.00
C VAL A 87 -32.45 -12.42 -39.93
N VAL A 88 -31.36 -12.66 -40.65
CA VAL A 88 -31.02 -14.03 -41.02
C VAL A 88 -30.92 -14.73 -39.68
N ILE A 89 -31.82 -15.69 -39.44
CA ILE A 89 -31.72 -16.61 -38.33
C ILE A 89 -30.45 -17.43 -38.62
N ALA A 90 -29.30 -16.90 -38.24
CA ALA A 90 -28.17 -17.74 -37.93
C ALA A 90 -28.69 -18.67 -36.83
N GLN A 91 -28.64 -19.96 -37.11
CA GLN A 91 -28.85 -20.99 -36.10
C GLN A 91 -28.10 -20.61 -34.82
N PRO A 92 -28.55 -21.06 -33.63
CA PRO A 92 -27.82 -20.81 -32.41
C PRO A 92 -26.41 -21.39 -32.60
N VAL A 93 -25.46 -20.53 -32.95
CA VAL A 93 -24.06 -20.83 -32.70
C VAL A 93 -24.03 -20.76 -31.19
N GLU A 94 -24.12 -21.92 -30.54
CA GLU A 94 -23.66 -22.09 -29.17
C GLU A 94 -22.42 -21.21 -29.05
N PRO A 95 -22.29 -20.35 -28.03
CA PRO A 95 -21.16 -19.44 -27.93
C PRO A 95 -19.92 -20.30 -28.11
N SER A 96 -19.33 -20.19 -29.31
CA SER A 96 -18.08 -20.83 -29.62
C SER A 96 -17.18 -20.24 -28.56
N VAL A 97 -16.81 -21.08 -27.60
CA VAL A 97 -15.73 -20.80 -26.69
C VAL A 97 -14.54 -20.66 -27.63
N ALA A 98 -14.34 -19.45 -28.17
CA ALA A 98 -13.05 -19.05 -28.64
C ALA A 98 -12.17 -19.25 -27.41
N LEU A 99 -11.46 -20.37 -27.41
CA LEU A 99 -10.39 -20.65 -26.49
C LEU A 99 -9.49 -19.42 -26.60
N SER A 100 -9.62 -18.48 -25.67
CA SER A 100 -8.66 -17.39 -25.58
C SER A 100 -7.30 -18.07 -25.46
N SER A 101 -6.44 -17.82 -26.45
CA SER A 101 -5.05 -18.22 -26.45
C SER A 101 -4.19 -17.25 -25.62
N GLY A 102 -4.83 -16.32 -24.90
CA GLY A 102 -4.17 -15.38 -24.03
C GLY A 102 -3.50 -16.07 -22.84
N PRO A 103 -2.40 -15.50 -22.32
CA PRO A 103 -1.68 -16.07 -21.19
C PRO A 103 -2.56 -16.15 -19.94
N LYS A 104 -2.33 -17.19 -19.14
CA LYS A 104 -3.06 -17.36 -17.86
C LYS A 104 -2.69 -16.29 -16.85
N LEU A 105 -3.58 -16.05 -15.89
CA LEU A 105 -3.30 -15.15 -14.78
C LEU A 105 -2.04 -15.55 -14.01
N SER A 106 -1.82 -16.84 -13.80
CA SER A 106 -0.61 -17.38 -13.17
C SER A 106 0.65 -17.00 -13.94
N GLU A 107 0.66 -17.18 -15.25
CA GLU A 107 1.78 -16.85 -16.15
C GLU A 107 2.09 -15.34 -16.15
N ILE A 108 1.07 -14.49 -16.29
CA ILE A 108 1.21 -13.03 -16.20
C ILE A 108 1.76 -12.61 -14.84
N THR A 109 1.32 -13.27 -13.78
CA THR A 109 1.82 -13.00 -12.43
C THR A 109 3.28 -13.38 -12.32
N ASP A 110 3.70 -14.53 -12.84
CA ASP A 110 5.11 -14.94 -12.79
C ASP A 110 6.02 -13.98 -13.57
N GLN A 111 5.59 -13.52 -14.74
CA GLN A 111 6.29 -12.49 -15.51
C GLN A 111 6.40 -11.19 -14.71
N TYR A 112 5.28 -10.69 -14.18
CA TYR A 112 5.26 -9.46 -13.38
C TYR A 112 6.16 -9.55 -12.15
N LEU A 113 6.10 -10.68 -11.42
CA LEU A 113 6.91 -10.88 -10.21
C LEU A 113 8.39 -11.05 -10.54
N LYS A 114 8.75 -11.57 -11.72
CA LYS A 114 10.13 -11.57 -12.21
C LYS A 114 10.63 -10.14 -12.44
N THR A 115 9.83 -9.32 -13.12
CA THR A 115 10.15 -7.89 -13.34
C THR A 115 10.31 -7.14 -12.01
N GLN A 116 9.38 -7.34 -11.06
CA GLN A 116 9.46 -6.72 -9.73
C GLN A 116 10.75 -7.07 -8.97
N ARG A 117 11.23 -8.32 -9.08
CA ARG A 117 12.50 -8.71 -8.46
C ARG A 117 13.69 -7.99 -9.08
N LEU A 118 13.71 -7.87 -10.41
CA LEU A 118 14.74 -7.11 -11.14
C LEU A 118 14.73 -5.62 -10.77
N GLU A 119 13.55 -5.06 -10.49
CA GLU A 119 13.37 -3.69 -9.96
C GLU A 119 13.73 -3.55 -8.47
N GLY A 120 14.22 -4.61 -7.82
CA GLY A 120 14.63 -4.57 -6.41
C GLY A 120 13.48 -4.62 -5.40
N VAL A 121 12.26 -4.99 -5.82
CA VAL A 121 11.13 -5.17 -4.89
C VAL A 121 11.42 -6.32 -3.94
N SER A 122 11.21 -6.10 -2.64
CA SER A 122 11.48 -7.12 -1.62
C SER A 122 10.75 -8.45 -1.84
N GLU A 123 11.42 -9.57 -1.57
CA GLU A 123 10.82 -10.92 -1.64
C GLU A 123 9.54 -11.06 -0.81
N LYS A 124 9.45 -10.37 0.33
CA LYS A 124 8.21 -10.31 1.11
C LYS A 124 7.04 -9.72 0.30
N THR A 125 7.26 -8.60 -0.38
CA THR A 125 6.22 -7.95 -1.18
C THR A 125 5.83 -8.79 -2.39
N VAL A 126 6.82 -9.44 -3.02
CA VAL A 126 6.62 -10.38 -4.12
C VAL A 126 5.78 -11.59 -3.67
N ALA A 127 6.11 -12.18 -2.52
CA ALA A 127 5.35 -13.27 -1.93
C ALA A 127 3.92 -12.85 -1.56
N ASP A 128 3.74 -11.66 -0.95
CA ASP A 128 2.40 -11.16 -0.59
C ASP A 128 1.53 -10.90 -1.83
N LYS A 129 2.12 -10.57 -2.99
CA LYS A 129 1.42 -10.46 -4.28
C LYS A 129 1.08 -11.84 -4.85
N ARG A 130 2.03 -12.78 -4.83
CA ARG A 130 1.79 -14.17 -5.27
C ARG A 130 0.63 -14.80 -4.49
N SER A 131 0.66 -14.71 -3.15
CA SER A 131 -0.37 -15.32 -2.30
C SER A 131 -1.78 -14.80 -2.56
N VAL A 132 -1.94 -13.51 -2.90
CA VAL A 132 -3.29 -13.00 -3.23
C VAL A 132 -3.74 -13.44 -4.62
N VAL A 133 -2.83 -13.60 -5.58
CA VAL A 133 -3.16 -14.15 -6.90
C VAL A 133 -3.55 -15.62 -6.77
N GLU A 134 -2.82 -16.41 -5.99
CA GLU A 134 -3.17 -17.80 -5.69
C GLU A 134 -4.55 -17.91 -5.05
N LEU A 135 -4.88 -16.98 -4.14
CA LEU A 135 -6.23 -16.90 -3.57
C LEU A 135 -7.29 -16.56 -4.64
N LEU A 136 -7.00 -15.62 -5.54
CA LEU A 136 -7.90 -15.29 -6.65
C LEU A 136 -8.12 -16.52 -7.55
N VAL A 137 -7.05 -17.18 -7.97
CA VAL A 137 -7.08 -18.42 -8.77
C VAL A 137 -7.92 -19.49 -8.06
N ARG A 138 -7.77 -19.66 -6.75
CA ARG A 138 -8.56 -20.61 -5.97
C ARG A 138 -10.06 -20.28 -5.95
N ILE A 139 -10.44 -19.01 -6.07
CA ILE A 139 -11.85 -18.56 -6.05
C ILE A 139 -12.49 -18.63 -7.46
N ILE A 140 -11.77 -18.23 -8.51
CA ILE A 140 -12.35 -18.06 -9.85
C ILE A 140 -11.79 -19.01 -10.92
N GLY A 141 -10.79 -19.82 -10.59
CA GLY A 141 -9.99 -20.64 -11.51
C GLY A 141 -8.83 -19.87 -12.13
N ASP A 142 -7.82 -20.60 -12.62
CA ASP A 142 -6.70 -20.01 -13.38
C ASP A 142 -7.11 -19.83 -14.84
N LYS A 143 -7.70 -18.67 -15.12
CA LYS A 143 -8.24 -18.31 -16.44
C LYS A 143 -7.24 -17.44 -17.21
N PRO A 144 -7.34 -17.42 -18.55
CA PRO A 144 -6.74 -16.37 -19.36
C PRO A 144 -7.07 -14.99 -18.78
N VAL A 145 -6.07 -14.11 -18.69
CA VAL A 145 -6.19 -12.84 -17.97
C VAL A 145 -7.29 -11.93 -18.56
N ASP A 146 -7.47 -11.97 -19.88
CA ASP A 146 -8.48 -11.25 -20.67
C ASP A 146 -9.93 -11.71 -20.36
N GLN A 147 -10.11 -12.93 -19.86
CA GLN A 147 -11.41 -13.45 -19.43
C GLN A 147 -11.81 -13.02 -18.01
N ILE A 148 -10.91 -12.37 -17.27
CA ILE A 148 -11.18 -11.95 -15.90
C ILE A 148 -11.95 -10.63 -15.88
N SER A 149 -13.28 -10.75 -15.88
CA SER A 149 -14.19 -9.60 -15.90
C SER A 149 -14.40 -8.96 -14.51
N ARG A 150 -15.07 -7.80 -14.52
CA ARG A 150 -15.59 -7.14 -13.30
C ARG A 150 -16.45 -8.06 -12.43
N LYS A 151 -17.19 -9.01 -13.03
CA LYS A 151 -18.01 -10.00 -12.31
C LYS A 151 -17.14 -10.96 -11.50
N ALA A 152 -16.00 -11.39 -12.06
CA ALA A 152 -15.03 -12.22 -11.34
C ALA A 152 -14.41 -11.46 -10.16
N ALA A 153 -14.11 -10.17 -10.34
CA ALA A 153 -13.62 -9.32 -9.24
C ALA A 153 -14.68 -9.12 -8.12
N GLN A 154 -15.98 -8.99 -8.45
CA GLN A 154 -17.03 -8.97 -7.42
C GLN A 154 -17.14 -10.30 -6.68
N ARG A 155 -17.06 -11.44 -7.39
CA ARG A 155 -17.03 -12.76 -6.75
C ARG A 155 -15.85 -12.88 -5.78
N PHE A 156 -14.66 -12.44 -6.19
CA PHE A 156 -13.50 -12.38 -5.28
C PHE A 156 -13.80 -11.54 -4.04
N ARG A 157 -14.42 -10.35 -4.20
CA ARG A 157 -14.80 -9.50 -3.06
C ARG A 157 -15.75 -10.19 -2.10
N GLU A 158 -16.82 -10.77 -2.61
CA GLU A 158 -17.86 -11.43 -1.82
C GLU A 158 -17.32 -12.65 -1.06
N THR A 159 -16.45 -13.43 -1.69
CA THR A 159 -15.81 -14.59 -1.06
C THR A 159 -14.75 -14.13 -0.07
N ALA A 160 -13.82 -13.26 -0.46
CA ALA A 160 -12.67 -12.89 0.35
C ALA A 160 -13.06 -12.24 1.69
N LEU A 161 -14.11 -11.41 1.70
CA LEU A 161 -14.61 -10.77 2.93
C LEU A 161 -15.22 -11.75 3.94
N LYS A 162 -15.52 -12.98 3.51
CA LYS A 162 -16.06 -14.05 4.37
C LYS A 162 -14.98 -15.03 4.84
N LEU A 163 -13.75 -14.91 4.34
CA LEU A 163 -12.67 -15.83 4.68
C LEU A 163 -12.10 -15.54 6.07
N PRO A 164 -11.67 -16.59 6.80
CA PRO A 164 -10.98 -16.41 8.06
C PRO A 164 -9.58 -15.79 7.87
N PRO A 165 -9.06 -15.06 8.88
CA PRO A 165 -7.68 -14.59 8.87
C PRO A 165 -6.69 -15.76 8.94
N ARG A 166 -5.43 -15.52 8.52
CA ARG A 166 -4.31 -16.47 8.64
C ARG A 166 -4.60 -17.87 8.05
N MET A 167 -5.29 -17.92 6.91
CA MET A 167 -5.63 -19.16 6.23
C MET A 167 -4.44 -20.09 5.98
N ASN A 168 -3.24 -19.56 5.82
CA ASN A 168 -2.01 -20.34 5.65
C ASN A 168 -1.60 -21.16 6.89
N GLN A 169 -2.23 -20.93 8.04
CA GLN A 169 -2.05 -21.69 9.27
C GLN A 169 -3.15 -22.76 9.46
N LEU A 170 -4.17 -22.76 8.60
CA LEU A 170 -5.26 -23.72 8.63
C LEU A 170 -4.92 -24.91 7.73
N SER A 171 -5.49 -26.07 8.05
CA SER A 171 -5.37 -27.24 7.18
C SER A 171 -6.00 -26.97 5.81
N PRO A 172 -5.46 -27.55 4.72
CA PRO A 172 -6.06 -27.40 3.39
C PRO A 172 -7.50 -27.94 3.38
N LYS A 173 -8.47 -27.05 3.17
CA LYS A 173 -9.90 -27.36 3.08
C LYS A 173 -10.55 -26.61 1.90
N PRO A 174 -11.71 -27.03 1.37
CA PRO A 174 -12.49 -26.20 0.44
C PRO A 174 -12.79 -24.82 1.04
N LEU A 175 -12.89 -23.78 0.19
CA LEU A 175 -13.12 -22.41 0.67
C LEU A 175 -14.47 -22.29 1.39
N GLU A 176 -15.45 -23.06 0.97
CA GLU A 176 -16.80 -23.13 1.53
C GLU A 176 -16.76 -23.55 2.99
N LYS A 177 -16.03 -24.65 3.29
CA LYS A 177 -15.84 -25.11 4.67
C LYS A 177 -15.09 -24.10 5.53
N LEU A 178 -14.08 -23.43 4.96
CA LEU A 178 -13.35 -22.38 5.69
C LEU A 178 -14.24 -21.20 6.05
N ILE A 179 -15.24 -20.88 5.22
CA ILE A 179 -16.20 -19.81 5.48
C ILE A 179 -17.22 -20.26 6.54
N GLU A 180 -17.71 -21.49 6.45
CA GLU A 180 -18.66 -22.06 7.42
C GLU A 180 -18.07 -22.16 8.83
N GLU A 181 -16.81 -22.55 8.95
CA GLU A 181 -16.09 -22.70 10.23
C GLU A 181 -15.47 -21.40 10.75
N ALA A 182 -15.60 -20.27 10.02
CA ALA A 182 -14.93 -19.03 10.39
C ALA A 182 -15.59 -18.34 11.59
N GLU A 183 -14.91 -18.33 12.74
CA GLU A 183 -15.32 -17.52 13.90
C GLU A 183 -15.16 -16.01 13.64
N THR A 184 -14.11 -15.65 12.91
CA THR A 184 -13.80 -14.27 12.54
C THR A 184 -13.36 -14.19 11.09
N THR A 185 -13.51 -13.02 10.47
CA THR A 185 -13.16 -12.79 9.07
C THR A 185 -12.00 -11.81 8.92
N ILE A 186 -11.43 -11.75 7.71
CA ILE A 186 -10.37 -10.79 7.42
C ILE A 186 -10.82 -9.34 7.65
N SER A 187 -9.89 -8.50 8.11
CA SER A 187 -10.17 -7.06 8.26
C SER A 187 -10.36 -6.36 6.91
N ILE A 188 -11.06 -5.23 6.91
CA ILE A 188 -11.19 -4.35 5.72
C ILE A 188 -9.79 -3.90 5.23
N THR A 189 -8.83 -3.69 6.14
CA THR A 189 -7.44 -3.35 5.78
C THR A 189 -6.78 -4.48 4.99
N THR A 190 -6.94 -5.73 5.46
CA THR A 190 -6.43 -6.92 4.77
C THR A 190 -7.05 -7.03 3.38
N PHE A 191 -8.38 -6.91 3.29
CA PHE A 191 -9.08 -6.93 2.00
C PHE A 191 -8.60 -5.83 1.06
N ASN A 192 -8.43 -4.60 1.55
CA ASN A 192 -7.93 -3.49 0.74
C ASN A 192 -6.48 -3.67 0.30
N ASN A 193 -5.66 -4.41 1.06
CA ASN A 193 -4.32 -4.81 0.64
C ASN A 193 -4.37 -5.89 -0.45
N TYR A 194 -5.30 -6.84 -0.37
CA TYR A 194 -5.54 -7.79 -1.45
C TYR A 194 -5.90 -7.08 -2.75
N VAL A 195 -6.90 -6.19 -2.70
CA VAL A 195 -7.31 -5.37 -3.85
C VAL A 195 -6.13 -4.55 -4.38
N LYS A 196 -5.32 -3.94 -3.51
CA LYS A 196 -4.12 -3.19 -3.92
C LYS A 196 -3.14 -4.08 -4.71
N ASN A 197 -2.80 -5.24 -4.18
CA ASN A 197 -1.85 -6.16 -4.83
C ASN A 197 -2.40 -6.66 -6.18
N LEU A 198 -3.67 -7.10 -6.22
CA LEU A 198 -4.31 -7.51 -7.46
C LEU A 198 -4.38 -6.36 -8.47
N THR A 199 -4.73 -5.15 -8.03
CA THR A 199 -4.72 -3.96 -8.91
C THR A 199 -3.36 -3.78 -9.56
N THR A 200 -2.24 -3.97 -8.84
CA THR A 200 -0.90 -3.82 -9.45
C THR A 200 -0.59 -4.89 -10.52
N VAL A 201 -1.01 -6.15 -10.30
CA VAL A 201 -0.82 -7.23 -11.27
C VAL A 201 -1.65 -6.95 -12.54
N PHE A 202 -2.92 -6.58 -12.38
CA PHE A 202 -3.77 -6.27 -13.53
C PHE A 202 -3.40 -4.95 -14.22
N SER A 203 -2.81 -3.99 -13.52
CA SER A 203 -2.27 -2.78 -14.17
C SER A 203 -1.08 -3.12 -15.06
N TYR A 204 -0.21 -4.04 -14.64
CA TYR A 204 0.86 -4.57 -15.51
C TYR A 204 0.25 -5.28 -16.72
N ALA A 205 -0.75 -6.14 -16.54
CA ALA A 205 -1.43 -6.82 -17.65
C ALA A 205 -2.05 -5.83 -18.66
N VAL A 206 -2.58 -4.70 -18.20
CA VAL A 206 -3.08 -3.62 -19.07
C VAL A 206 -1.93 -2.95 -19.83
N GLN A 207 -0.81 -2.66 -19.14
CA GLN A 207 0.35 -2.00 -19.76
C GLN A 207 0.99 -2.85 -20.86
N GLU A 208 1.04 -4.17 -20.66
CA GLU A 208 1.54 -5.14 -21.64
C GLU A 208 0.51 -5.50 -22.73
N GLY A 209 -0.70 -4.92 -22.68
CA GLY A 209 -1.74 -5.13 -23.69
C GLY A 209 -2.45 -6.48 -23.62
N HIS A 210 -2.35 -7.20 -22.49
CA HIS A 210 -3.05 -8.48 -22.31
C HIS A 210 -4.53 -8.34 -21.92
N ILE A 211 -4.93 -7.16 -21.44
CA ILE A 211 -6.34 -6.85 -21.10
C ILE A 211 -6.59 -5.35 -21.24
N ASP A 212 -7.78 -4.96 -21.69
CA ASP A 212 -8.10 -3.55 -21.96
C ASP A 212 -8.29 -2.70 -20.68
N HIS A 213 -8.71 -3.33 -19.58
CA HIS A 213 -9.07 -2.63 -18.36
C HIS A 213 -8.79 -3.46 -17.11
N ASN A 214 -8.51 -2.77 -16.00
CA ASN A 214 -8.25 -3.43 -14.73
C ASN A 214 -9.58 -3.78 -14.01
N PRO A 215 -9.91 -5.08 -13.81
CA PRO A 215 -11.18 -5.49 -13.21
C PRO A 215 -11.27 -5.13 -11.71
N PHE A 216 -10.14 -4.91 -11.04
CA PHE A 216 -10.05 -4.59 -9.60
C PHE A 216 -10.09 -3.09 -9.30
N ASP A 217 -10.11 -2.22 -10.31
CA ASP A 217 -10.10 -0.78 -10.09
C ASP A 217 -11.33 -0.30 -9.30
N GLY A 218 -11.12 0.53 -8.29
CA GLY A 218 -12.19 1.01 -7.40
C GLY A 218 -12.90 -0.05 -6.56
N LEU A 219 -12.34 -1.25 -6.37
CA LEU A 219 -12.96 -2.33 -5.56
C LEU A 219 -12.69 -2.20 -4.05
N ARG A 220 -11.86 -1.25 -3.63
CA ARG A 220 -11.52 -1.04 -2.22
C ARG A 220 -12.76 -0.66 -1.42
N VAL A 221 -12.90 -1.24 -0.24
CA VAL A 221 -14.00 -0.96 0.69
C VAL A 221 -13.62 0.23 1.57
N LYS A 222 -14.53 1.19 1.71
CA LYS A 222 -14.33 2.34 2.60
C LYS A 222 -14.25 1.87 4.04
N GLN A 223 -13.21 2.31 4.74
CA GLN A 223 -13.13 2.14 6.19
C GLN A 223 -13.95 3.24 6.86
N ARG A 224 -14.88 2.86 7.74
CA ARG A 224 -15.70 3.80 8.53
C ARG A 224 -14.96 4.31 9.79
N VAL A 225 -13.99 3.54 10.25
CA VAL A 225 -13.12 3.88 11.39
C VAL A 225 -12.02 4.83 10.90
N LYS A 226 -11.82 5.95 11.60
CA LYS A 226 -10.75 6.90 11.23
C LYS A 226 -9.39 6.22 11.40
N ALA A 227 -8.44 6.51 10.53
CA ALA A 227 -7.06 6.01 10.67
C ALA A 227 -6.42 6.43 12.02
N SER A 228 -6.90 7.52 12.63
CA SER A 228 -6.51 7.97 13.98
C SER A 228 -6.95 7.02 15.09
N GLU A 229 -8.12 6.37 14.96
CA GLU A 229 -8.65 5.40 15.93
C GLU A 229 -7.96 4.03 15.81
N GLN A 230 -7.15 3.82 14.77
CA GLN A 230 -6.31 2.64 14.60
C GLN A 230 -4.90 2.83 15.19
N ARG A 231 -4.59 3.99 15.80
CA ARG A 231 -3.26 4.26 16.36
C ARG A 231 -3.12 3.69 17.77
N SER A 232 -2.39 2.60 17.88
CA SER A 232 -1.96 2.03 19.14
C SER A 232 -0.80 2.85 19.70
N ARG A 233 -1.07 3.98 20.36
CA ARG A 233 -0.03 4.73 21.11
C ARG A 233 0.04 4.18 22.53
N PHE A 234 1.25 4.07 23.08
CA PHE A 234 1.41 3.88 24.52
C PHE A 234 0.99 5.15 25.26
N THR A 235 0.16 4.99 26.30
CA THR A 235 -0.12 5.99 27.33
C THR A 235 1.04 6.04 28.33
N GLU A 236 1.06 7.07 29.16
CA GLU A 236 2.04 7.17 30.25
C GLU A 236 1.94 5.97 31.22
N GLU A 237 0.73 5.49 31.50
CA GLU A 237 0.50 4.28 32.32
C GLU A 237 1.07 3.02 31.67
N ASP A 238 0.93 2.86 30.36
CA ASP A 238 1.53 1.73 29.64
C ASP A 238 3.05 1.77 29.75
N LEU A 239 3.64 2.95 29.57
CA LEU A 239 5.08 3.14 29.65
C LEU A 239 5.56 2.86 31.07
N LYS A 240 4.89 3.38 32.10
CA LYS A 240 5.18 3.03 33.50
C LYS A 240 5.10 1.53 33.72
N ARG A 241 4.08 0.85 33.20
CA ARG A 241 3.91 -0.61 33.33
C ARG A 241 5.02 -1.39 32.64
N LEU A 242 5.42 -1.00 31.43
CA LEU A 242 6.55 -1.60 30.71
C LEU A 242 7.84 -1.40 31.50
N PHE A 243 8.21 -0.14 31.74
CA PHE A 243 9.54 0.20 32.20
C PHE A 243 9.76 0.04 33.71
N SER A 244 8.72 -0.29 34.48
CA SER A 244 8.84 -0.70 35.89
C SER A 244 8.96 -2.22 36.11
N SER A 245 9.01 -3.03 35.03
CA SER A 245 9.09 -4.49 35.16
C SER A 245 10.51 -4.99 35.48
N GLU A 246 10.63 -6.25 35.91
CA GLU A 246 11.90 -6.95 36.19
C GLU A 246 12.96 -6.85 35.07
N VAL A 247 12.53 -6.78 33.80
CA VAL A 247 13.44 -6.61 32.64
C VAL A 247 14.33 -5.39 32.80
N TYR A 248 13.83 -4.32 33.42
CA TYR A 248 14.57 -3.06 33.60
C TYR A 248 15.23 -2.93 34.97
N ALA A 249 15.21 -3.98 35.79
CA ALA A 249 15.88 -3.99 37.08
C ALA A 249 17.41 -4.15 36.96
N ARG A 250 17.90 -4.76 35.87
CA ARG A 250 19.34 -4.92 35.58
C ARG A 250 19.59 -4.82 34.09
N ARG A 251 20.58 -4.01 33.69
CA ARG A 251 20.97 -3.86 32.28
C ARG A 251 21.74 -5.07 31.73
N ASP A 252 22.50 -5.76 32.59
CA ASP A 252 23.43 -6.84 32.21
C ASP A 252 22.77 -8.23 32.15
N GLY A 253 21.51 -8.32 31.73
CA GLY A 253 20.83 -9.61 31.56
C GLY A 253 21.33 -10.40 30.35
N ASP A 254 21.07 -11.71 30.32
CA ASP A 254 21.50 -12.64 29.25
C ASP A 254 21.06 -12.24 27.84
N LYS A 255 20.06 -11.36 27.73
CA LYS A 255 19.48 -10.92 26.45
C LYS A 255 19.41 -9.38 26.43
N PRO A 256 20.53 -8.68 26.19
CA PRO A 256 20.60 -7.22 26.26
C PRO A 256 19.59 -6.50 25.37
N TYR A 257 19.21 -7.10 24.23
CA TYR A 257 18.20 -6.54 23.33
C TYR A 257 16.83 -6.33 24.00
N GLN A 258 16.52 -7.09 25.06
CA GLN A 258 15.26 -6.97 25.81
C GLN A 258 15.20 -5.69 26.63
N TYR A 259 16.35 -5.28 27.18
CA TYR A 259 16.51 -4.03 27.91
C TYR A 259 16.58 -2.85 26.93
N TRP A 260 17.50 -2.91 25.95
CA TRP A 260 17.83 -1.76 25.13
C TRP A 260 16.81 -1.45 24.03
N LEU A 261 16.26 -2.45 23.32
CA LEU A 261 15.41 -2.17 22.15
C LEU A 261 14.16 -1.34 22.49
N PRO A 262 13.39 -1.62 23.56
CA PRO A 262 12.24 -0.78 23.90
C PRO A 262 12.63 0.65 24.31
N LEU A 263 13.73 0.81 25.06
CA LEU A 263 14.26 2.13 25.43
C LEU A 263 14.67 2.92 24.19
N MET A 264 15.45 2.30 23.29
CA MET A 264 15.81 2.90 22.01
C MET A 264 14.57 3.21 21.16
N GLY A 265 13.59 2.32 21.14
CA GLY A 265 12.31 2.54 20.44
C GLY A 265 11.58 3.79 20.95
N LEU A 266 11.55 3.98 22.27
CA LEU A 266 10.95 5.15 22.92
C LEU A 266 11.71 6.45 22.64
N TYR A 267 13.03 6.44 22.70
CA TYR A 267 13.85 7.67 22.58
C TYR A 267 14.30 8.00 21.16
N THR A 268 14.01 7.14 20.18
CA THR A 268 14.36 7.38 18.75
C THR A 268 13.15 7.33 17.81
N GLY A 269 12.08 6.61 18.18
CA GLY A 269 10.97 6.29 17.27
C GLY A 269 11.37 5.44 16.05
N ALA A 270 12.57 4.82 16.07
CA ALA A 270 13.05 3.98 14.99
C ALA A 270 12.23 2.69 14.84
N ARG A 271 12.26 2.10 13.64
CA ARG A 271 11.59 0.81 13.42
C ARG A 271 12.40 -0.30 14.08
N LEU A 272 11.74 -1.33 14.61
CA LEU A 272 12.41 -2.43 15.31
C LEU A 272 13.58 -3.02 14.51
N ASN A 273 13.39 -3.34 13.23
CA ASN A 273 14.46 -3.91 12.42
C ASN A 273 15.61 -2.93 12.14
N GLU A 274 15.35 -1.62 12.13
CA GLU A 274 16.41 -0.61 11.99
C GLU A 274 17.33 -0.64 13.21
N LEU A 275 16.76 -0.84 14.41
CA LEU A 275 17.52 -0.99 15.66
C LEU A 275 18.21 -2.36 15.78
N CYS A 276 17.53 -3.44 15.39
CA CYS A 276 18.06 -4.80 15.49
C CYS A 276 19.23 -5.08 14.54
N GLN A 277 19.38 -4.32 13.46
CA GLN A 277 20.43 -4.53 12.46
C GLN A 277 21.64 -3.61 12.64
N LEU A 278 21.69 -2.83 13.72
CA LEU A 278 22.79 -1.89 13.99
C LEU A 278 24.10 -2.65 14.18
N TYR A 279 25.11 -2.21 13.45
CA TYR A 279 26.51 -2.47 13.75
C TYR A 279 27.00 -1.49 14.81
N LEU A 280 28.10 -1.83 15.48
CA LEU A 280 28.71 -0.90 16.44
C LEU A 280 29.22 0.37 15.74
N ASP A 281 29.67 0.28 14.48
CA ASP A 281 30.06 1.46 13.67
C ASP A 281 28.88 2.27 13.14
N ASP A 282 27.62 1.84 13.36
CA ASP A 282 26.44 2.70 13.18
C ASP A 282 26.25 3.66 14.37
N ILE A 283 26.95 3.44 15.48
CA ILE A 283 27.02 4.39 16.60
C ILE A 283 28.22 5.30 16.38
N ILE A 284 27.96 6.52 15.91
CA ILE A 284 28.98 7.45 15.40
C ILE A 284 28.96 8.77 16.16
N HIS A 285 30.04 9.52 16.05
CA HIS A 285 30.20 10.84 16.62
C HIS A 285 30.33 11.87 15.48
N VAL A 286 29.39 12.81 15.39
CA VAL A 286 29.32 13.82 14.31
C VAL A 286 29.10 15.19 14.91
N ASP A 287 29.97 16.15 14.60
CA ASP A 287 29.89 17.53 15.09
C ASP A 287 29.68 17.60 16.63
N ASP A 288 30.51 16.88 17.38
CA ASP A 288 30.46 16.75 18.85
C ASP A 288 29.19 16.07 19.42
N ILE A 289 28.42 15.38 18.58
CA ILE A 289 27.15 14.74 18.94
C ILE A 289 27.19 13.25 18.62
N ASP A 290 26.99 12.41 19.65
CA ASP A 290 26.79 10.97 19.46
C ASP A 290 25.44 10.71 18.78
N CYS A 291 25.47 9.93 17.71
CA CYS A 291 24.33 9.63 16.86
C CYS A 291 24.21 8.13 16.57
N ILE A 292 22.98 7.66 16.38
CA ILE A 292 22.67 6.40 15.72
C ILE A 292 22.47 6.70 14.24
N HIS A 293 23.28 6.08 13.38
CA HIS A 293 23.12 6.14 11.93
C HIS A 293 22.23 5.01 11.44
N ILE A 294 20.99 5.35 11.07
CA ILE A 294 20.06 4.40 10.46
C ILE A 294 20.39 4.33 8.98
N GLN A 295 21.07 3.26 8.56
CA GLN A 295 21.50 3.05 7.17
C GLN A 295 21.26 1.60 6.70
N ALA A 296 21.54 1.36 5.41
CA ALA A 296 21.66 0.03 4.84
C ALA A 296 22.87 -0.06 3.90
N SER A 297 24.05 0.26 4.45
CA SER A 297 25.33 0.24 3.73
C SER A 297 25.87 -1.18 3.55
N ARG A 298 25.40 -2.15 4.35
CA ARG A 298 25.82 -3.56 4.30
C ARG A 298 24.75 -4.48 3.69
N PRO A 299 25.12 -5.60 3.03
CA PRO A 299 24.17 -6.48 2.32
C PRO A 299 23.06 -7.11 3.19
N ASP A 300 23.29 -7.18 4.49
CA ASP A 300 22.37 -7.76 5.46
C ASP A 300 21.51 -6.74 6.21
N GLN A 301 21.78 -5.44 6.04
CA GLN A 301 20.94 -4.35 6.49
C GLN A 301 19.88 -3.99 5.44
N LYS A 302 18.73 -3.52 5.92
CA LYS A 302 17.64 -3.12 5.04
C LYS A 302 16.83 -1.96 5.63
N LEU A 303 16.61 -0.96 4.80
CA LEU A 303 15.66 0.11 5.07
C LEU A 303 14.35 -0.13 4.34
N LYS A 304 13.26 0.41 4.89
CA LYS A 304 11.92 0.28 4.30
C LYS A 304 11.84 1.03 2.96
N ASN A 305 12.38 2.26 2.93
CA ASN A 305 12.42 3.16 1.79
C ASN A 305 13.81 3.85 1.78
N PRO A 306 14.28 4.39 0.63
CA PRO A 306 15.51 5.18 0.59
C PRO A 306 15.51 6.37 1.54
N THR A 307 14.37 7.06 1.71
CA THR A 307 14.23 8.20 2.63
C THR A 307 14.15 7.81 4.10
N SER A 308 14.44 6.55 4.45
CA SER A 308 14.56 6.12 5.85
C SER A 308 15.97 6.37 6.39
N GLU A 309 16.98 6.56 5.54
CA GLU A 309 18.36 6.81 5.97
C GLU A 309 18.44 8.14 6.71
N ARG A 310 19.09 8.16 7.88
CA ARG A 310 19.15 9.35 8.75
C ARG A 310 20.10 9.18 9.93
N LEU A 311 20.56 10.30 10.45
CA LEU A 311 21.20 10.40 11.77
C LEU A 311 20.19 10.75 12.84
N ILE A 312 20.23 10.04 13.96
CA ILE A 312 19.41 10.32 15.14
C ILE A 312 20.35 10.60 16.32
N PRO A 313 20.38 11.83 16.86
CA PRO A 313 21.12 12.11 18.09
C PRO A 313 20.71 11.17 19.22
N ILE A 314 21.69 10.68 19.98
CA ILE A 314 21.41 9.82 21.14
C ILE A 314 20.92 10.68 22.28
N HIS A 315 19.67 10.44 22.69
CA HIS A 315 19.04 11.15 23.80
C HIS A 315 19.86 11.01 25.09
N SER A 316 20.01 12.10 25.83
CA SER A 316 20.65 12.17 27.16
C SER A 316 20.21 11.07 28.13
N LYS A 317 18.93 10.67 28.14
CA LYS A 317 18.43 9.57 28.99
C LYS A 317 18.99 8.20 28.63
N LEU A 318 19.18 7.91 27.34
CA LEU A 318 19.87 6.67 26.95
C LEU A 318 21.32 6.67 27.43
N LYS A 319 22.00 7.83 27.31
CA LYS A 319 23.37 7.99 27.83
C LYS A 319 23.41 7.80 29.35
N ALA A 320 22.51 8.43 30.09
CA ALA A 320 22.42 8.31 31.55
C ALA A 320 22.12 6.88 32.03
N LEU A 321 21.41 6.08 31.22
CA LEU A 321 21.15 4.66 31.50
C LEU A 321 22.36 3.75 31.21
N GLY A 322 23.44 4.29 30.66
CA GLY A 322 24.66 3.54 30.38
C GLY A 322 24.75 2.98 28.95
N PHE A 323 24.03 3.56 27.98
CA PHE A 323 24.01 3.02 26.61
C PHE A 323 25.38 3.09 25.93
N MET A 324 26.14 4.16 26.16
CA MET A 324 27.45 4.34 25.53
C MET A 324 28.49 3.36 26.11
N GLU A 325 28.40 3.11 27.42
CA GLU A 325 29.19 2.13 28.14
C GLU A 325 28.88 0.71 27.64
N TYR A 326 27.60 0.40 27.39
CA TYR A 326 27.20 -0.86 26.77
C TYR A 326 27.78 -1.02 25.36
N VAL A 327 27.70 0.01 24.52
CA VAL A 327 28.28 0.01 23.16
C VAL A 327 29.78 -0.26 23.22
N GLU A 328 30.50 0.43 24.11
CA GLU A 328 31.94 0.26 24.27
C GLU A 328 32.30 -1.15 24.78
N GLN A 329 31.54 -1.69 25.73
CA GLN A 329 31.71 -3.07 26.19
C GLN A 329 31.55 -4.07 25.03
N GLN A 330 30.56 -3.87 24.14
CA GLN A 330 30.39 -4.75 22.98
C GLN A 330 31.60 -4.67 22.02
N ARG A 331 32.20 -3.48 21.86
CA ARG A 331 33.43 -3.31 21.06
C ARG A 331 34.60 -4.06 21.67
N GLN A 332 34.78 -3.97 22.98
CA GLN A 332 35.85 -4.65 23.72
C GLN A 332 35.72 -6.18 23.67
N LEU A 333 34.49 -6.69 23.64
CA LEU A 333 34.20 -8.12 23.44
C LEU A 333 34.40 -8.59 21.98
N GLY A 334 34.74 -7.68 21.06
CA GLY A 334 35.00 -8.00 19.66
C GLY A 334 33.72 -8.28 18.85
N HIS A 335 32.55 -7.85 19.34
CA HIS A 335 31.33 -7.96 18.56
C HIS A 335 31.34 -6.95 17.40
N GLU A 336 30.80 -7.34 16.25
CA GLU A 336 30.58 -6.38 15.16
C GLU A 336 29.24 -5.65 15.30
N ARG A 337 28.24 -6.34 15.86
CA ARG A 337 26.85 -5.88 15.96
C ARG A 337 26.53 -5.41 17.37
N LEU A 338 25.61 -4.45 17.47
CA LEU A 338 25.09 -4.00 18.75
C LEU A 338 24.31 -5.10 19.47
N PHE A 339 23.59 -5.93 18.72
CA PHE A 339 22.86 -7.07 19.25
C PHE A 339 23.16 -8.33 18.43
N ASP A 340 23.52 -9.41 19.13
CA ASP A 340 23.65 -10.72 18.52
C ASP A 340 22.25 -11.33 18.29
N LEU A 341 21.76 -11.20 17.06
CA LEU A 341 20.43 -11.62 16.63
C LEU A 341 20.52 -12.47 15.36
N VAL A 342 19.66 -13.49 15.29
CA VAL A 342 19.55 -14.33 14.10
C VAL A 342 18.81 -13.57 12.99
N ARG A 343 19.40 -13.51 11.80
CA ARG A 343 18.78 -12.94 10.61
C ARG A 343 17.81 -13.93 9.97
N HIS A 344 16.59 -13.48 9.68
CA HIS A 344 15.60 -14.23 8.93
C HIS A 344 15.37 -13.61 7.54
N SER A 345 15.22 -14.44 6.52
CA SER A 345 15.00 -14.00 5.12
C SER A 345 13.81 -13.04 4.96
N ARG A 346 12.67 -13.34 5.61
CA ARG A 346 11.43 -12.53 5.49
C ARG A 346 11.35 -11.36 6.47
N HIS A 347 12.02 -11.46 7.61
CA HIS A 347 11.78 -10.58 8.77
C HIS A 347 13.02 -9.80 9.22
N GLY A 348 14.17 -10.00 8.57
CA GLY A 348 15.44 -9.46 9.04
C GLY A 348 15.77 -9.98 10.44
N TYR A 349 16.36 -9.11 11.26
CA TYR A 349 16.76 -9.40 12.64
C TYR A 349 15.62 -9.24 13.66
N ALA A 350 14.48 -8.67 13.24
CA ALA A 350 13.39 -8.30 14.15
C ALA A 350 12.48 -9.47 14.58
N ALA A 351 12.60 -10.67 14.01
CA ALA A 351 11.65 -11.75 14.28
C ALA A 351 11.65 -12.19 15.75
N THR A 352 12.85 -12.42 16.32
CA THR A 352 13.00 -12.84 17.71
C THR A 352 12.61 -11.73 18.69
N PRO A 353 13.12 -10.49 18.58
CA PRO A 353 12.68 -9.38 19.43
C PRO A 353 11.19 -9.08 19.32
N SER A 354 10.58 -9.16 18.12
CA SER A 354 9.15 -8.92 17.94
C SER A 354 8.30 -9.96 18.66
N LYS A 355 8.67 -11.25 18.60
CA LYS A 355 7.96 -12.33 19.31
C LYS A 355 8.14 -12.21 20.81
N TRP A 356 9.35 -11.87 21.27
CA TRP A 356 9.61 -11.62 22.68
C TRP A 356 8.75 -10.45 23.20
N PHE A 357 8.75 -9.31 22.51
CA PHE A 357 8.02 -8.12 22.95
C PHE A 357 6.50 -8.37 23.00
N ALA A 358 5.95 -9.19 22.09
CA ALA A 358 4.55 -9.62 22.16
C ALA A 358 4.27 -10.38 23.47
N ARG A 359 5.03 -11.46 23.76
CA ARG A 359 4.86 -12.23 25.00
C ARG A 359 5.09 -11.41 26.26
N TYR A 360 6.03 -10.48 26.20
CA TYR A 360 6.34 -9.58 27.29
C TYR A 360 5.15 -8.67 27.64
N ARG A 361 4.48 -8.09 26.64
CA ARG A 361 3.24 -7.34 26.85
C ARG A 361 2.11 -8.22 27.38
N ASP A 362 1.96 -9.44 26.86
CA ASP A 362 0.95 -10.38 27.35
C ASP A 362 1.17 -10.67 28.85
N LYS A 363 2.43 -10.89 29.28
CA LYS A 363 2.82 -11.08 30.69
C LYS A 363 2.48 -9.86 31.55
N LEU A 364 2.62 -8.66 31.01
CA LEU A 364 2.27 -7.40 31.70
C LEU A 364 0.77 -7.09 31.66
N GLY A 365 -0.07 -7.99 31.14
CA GLY A 365 -1.52 -7.85 31.18
C GLY A 365 -2.07 -6.80 30.22
N PHE A 366 -1.38 -6.50 29.12
CA PHE A 366 -1.98 -5.74 28.02
C PHE A 366 -3.13 -6.58 27.43
N LYS A 367 -4.39 -6.15 27.65
CA LYS A 367 -5.61 -6.88 27.25
C LYS A 367 -6.61 -5.94 26.56
N GLY A 368 -7.53 -6.48 25.76
CA GLY A 368 -8.61 -5.70 25.15
C GLY A 368 -8.10 -4.67 24.14
N GLY A 369 -8.52 -3.40 24.25
CA GLY A 369 -8.13 -2.32 23.34
C GLY A 369 -6.61 -2.10 23.22
N ASP A 370 -5.85 -2.54 24.23
CA ASP A 370 -4.40 -2.44 24.30
C ASP A 370 -3.66 -3.53 23.51
N GLU A 371 -4.33 -4.62 23.11
CA GLU A 371 -3.72 -5.73 22.35
C GLU A 371 -3.15 -5.28 21.01
N LYS A 372 -3.68 -4.17 20.47
CA LYS A 372 -3.20 -3.58 19.22
C LYS A 372 -1.87 -2.85 19.38
N LYS A 373 -1.41 -2.58 20.62
CA LYS A 373 -0.13 -1.93 20.87
C LYS A 373 0.98 -2.94 20.62
N ASP A 374 1.81 -2.70 19.61
CA ASP A 374 3.02 -3.45 19.31
C ASP A 374 4.29 -2.60 19.48
N PHE A 375 5.46 -3.09 19.05
CA PHE A 375 6.70 -2.29 19.13
C PHE A 375 6.60 -0.99 18.30
N HIS A 376 5.82 -0.99 17.21
CA HIS A 376 5.62 0.20 16.39
C HIS A 376 4.85 1.30 17.13
N SER A 377 4.14 0.94 18.20
CA SER A 377 3.48 1.89 19.09
C SER A 377 4.44 2.93 19.68
N PHE A 378 5.70 2.57 19.97
CA PHE A 378 6.70 3.53 20.43
C PHE A 378 6.87 4.68 19.45
N ARG A 379 7.01 4.37 18.16
CA ARG A 379 7.10 5.36 17.10
C ARG A 379 5.84 6.24 17.04
N HIS A 380 4.66 5.66 17.20
CA HIS A 380 3.42 6.43 17.22
C HIS A 380 3.34 7.35 18.44
N THR A 381 3.79 6.88 19.61
CA THR A 381 3.90 7.68 20.82
C THR A 381 4.87 8.84 20.63
N VAL A 382 6.07 8.61 20.10
CA VAL A 382 7.06 9.67 19.81
C VAL A 382 6.51 10.70 18.82
N ALA A 383 5.95 10.24 17.71
CA ALA A 383 5.39 11.12 16.68
C ALA A 383 4.30 12.02 17.24
N ASP A 384 3.43 11.46 18.08
CA ASP A 384 2.34 12.19 18.68
C ASP A 384 2.80 13.13 19.79
N HIS A 385 3.70 12.68 20.67
CA HIS A 385 4.29 13.50 21.72
C HIS A 385 4.94 14.77 21.15
N LEU A 386 5.84 14.62 20.18
CA LEU A 386 6.49 15.76 19.52
C LEU A 386 5.47 16.67 18.82
N LYS A 387 4.42 16.09 18.23
CA LYS A 387 3.34 16.87 17.62
C LYS A 387 2.57 17.69 18.65
N GLN A 388 2.27 17.13 19.83
CA GLN A 388 1.60 17.86 20.91
C GLN A 388 2.49 18.96 21.49
N GLN A 389 3.82 18.81 21.44
CA GLN A 389 4.79 19.86 21.79
C GLN A 389 4.96 20.93 20.70
N GLY A 390 4.19 20.87 19.60
CA GLY A 390 4.24 21.87 18.53
C GLY A 390 5.45 21.77 17.60
N VAL A 391 6.20 20.66 17.65
CA VAL A 391 7.35 20.44 16.76
C VAL A 391 6.88 20.35 15.30
N ALA A 392 7.59 21.04 14.41
CA ALA A 392 7.28 21.05 12.98
C ALA A 392 7.30 19.65 12.36
N GLU A 393 6.33 19.34 11.49
CA GLU A 393 6.20 18.02 10.83
C GLU A 393 7.45 17.62 10.04
N SER A 394 8.18 18.60 9.49
CA SER A 394 9.45 18.37 8.82
C SER A 394 10.52 17.79 9.75
N LEU A 395 10.64 18.32 10.97
CA LEU A 395 11.60 17.86 11.99
C LEU A 395 11.20 16.48 12.54
N ILE A 396 9.90 16.29 12.84
CA ILE A 396 9.38 14.97 13.23
C ILE A 396 9.67 13.93 12.15
N GLY A 397 9.42 14.29 10.88
CA GLY A 397 9.71 13.41 9.75
C GLY A 397 11.21 13.13 9.56
N GLY A 398 12.08 14.11 9.87
CA GLY A 398 13.53 13.94 9.90
C GLY A 398 13.98 12.90 10.93
N ILE A 399 13.44 12.95 12.15
CA ILE A 399 13.75 11.97 13.21
C ILE A 399 13.18 10.59 12.89
N LEU A 400 11.97 10.54 12.34
CA LEU A 400 11.27 9.30 12.10
C LEU A 400 11.67 8.66 10.75
N GLY A 401 12.26 9.39 9.80
CA GLY A 401 12.47 8.88 8.44
C GLY A 401 11.14 8.73 7.70
N HIS A 402 10.35 9.80 7.71
CA HIS A 402 9.17 9.98 6.87
C HIS A 402 9.51 10.90 5.69
N GLN A 403 8.87 10.71 4.54
CA GLN A 403 8.96 11.69 3.47
C GLN A 403 8.30 13.00 3.93
N THR A 404 9.07 14.07 4.00
CA THR A 404 8.60 15.42 4.33
C THR A 404 8.54 16.27 3.07
N GLY A 405 7.41 16.96 2.87
CA GLY A 405 7.20 17.91 1.78
C GLY A 405 6.65 17.33 0.47
N GLY A 406 6.04 18.20 -0.35
CA GLY A 406 5.71 17.89 -1.75
C GLY A 406 6.98 17.66 -2.60
N ILE A 407 6.81 17.12 -3.80
CA ILE A 407 7.86 16.70 -4.75
C ILE A 407 9.05 17.68 -4.85
N THR A 408 8.81 18.98 -4.67
CA THR A 408 9.80 20.06 -4.75
C THR A 408 10.79 20.09 -3.58
N PHE A 409 10.37 19.86 -2.33
CA PHE A 409 11.26 19.90 -1.16
C PHE A 409 12.06 18.60 -1.01
N SER A 410 11.44 17.47 -1.34
CA SER A 410 12.09 16.14 -1.26
C SER A 410 13.22 15.95 -2.30
N ARG A 411 13.31 16.82 -3.32
CA ARG A 411 14.35 16.76 -4.36
C ARG A 411 15.60 17.59 -4.04
N TYR A 412 15.51 18.53 -3.09
CA TYR A 412 16.57 19.52 -2.82
C TYR A 412 16.95 19.67 -1.33
N GLY A 413 16.16 19.15 -0.39
CA GLY A 413 16.50 19.19 1.05
C GLY A 413 17.53 18.13 1.40
N LYS A 414 18.74 18.54 1.80
CA LYS A 414 19.68 17.67 2.52
C LYS A 414 19.06 17.29 3.88
N ASP A 415 19.47 16.14 4.42
CA ASP A 415 19.05 15.70 5.75
C ASP A 415 19.35 16.76 6.82
N PHE A 416 18.53 16.79 7.87
CA PHE A 416 18.79 17.67 9.01
C PHE A 416 20.10 17.29 9.68
N LYS A 417 20.94 18.29 9.96
CA LYS A 417 22.15 18.09 10.75
C LYS A 417 21.79 17.66 12.19
N PRO A 418 22.60 16.81 12.85
CA PRO A 418 22.35 16.38 14.23
C PRO A 418 22.07 17.53 15.20
N VAL A 419 22.82 18.63 15.11
CA VAL A 419 22.65 19.82 15.96
C VAL A 419 21.24 20.42 15.91
N VAL A 420 20.55 20.31 14.77
CA VAL A 420 19.17 20.79 14.61
C VAL A 420 18.17 19.84 15.27
N LEU A 421 18.50 18.53 15.32
CA LEU A 421 17.63 17.50 15.85
C LEU A 421 17.78 17.30 17.36
N VAL A 422 18.93 17.65 17.96
CA VAL A 422 19.17 17.49 19.40
C VAL A 422 18.06 18.13 20.26
N PRO A 423 17.68 19.41 20.08
CA PRO A 423 16.64 20.02 20.90
C PRO A 423 15.26 19.37 20.74
N VAL A 424 15.03 18.67 19.63
CA VAL A 424 13.77 17.96 19.36
C VAL A 424 13.79 16.57 20.00
N ILE A 425 14.91 15.85 19.92
CA ILE A 425 15.09 14.54 20.56
C ILE A 425 14.98 14.68 22.08
N GLU A 426 15.58 15.71 22.66
CA GLU A 426 15.54 15.96 24.11
C GLU A 426 14.14 16.34 24.63
N GLN A 427 13.18 16.68 23.75
CA GLN A 427 11.78 16.86 24.15
C GLN A 427 11.04 15.55 24.41
N ILE A 428 11.64 14.39 24.10
CA ILE A 428 11.04 13.06 24.32
C ILE A 428 11.18 12.66 25.81
N ASP A 429 10.57 13.45 26.69
CA ASP A 429 10.52 13.20 28.13
C ASP A 429 9.25 12.42 28.51
N LEU A 430 9.23 11.12 28.20
CA LEU A 430 8.04 10.28 28.34
C LEU A 430 8.03 9.40 29.60
N ILE A 431 9.16 9.23 30.28
CA ILE A 431 9.25 8.40 31.49
C ILE A 431 10.23 9.01 32.50
N PRO A 432 9.85 9.14 33.78
CA PRO A 432 10.79 9.34 34.87
C PRO A 432 11.45 8.00 35.21
N LEU A 433 12.36 7.54 34.37
CA LEU A 433 13.25 6.43 34.73
C LEU A 433 14.24 6.97 35.77
N THR A 434 13.96 6.77 37.05
CA THR A 434 14.98 6.96 38.08
C THR A 434 15.99 5.83 37.91
N CYS A 435 17.24 6.17 37.58
CA CYS A 435 18.35 5.22 37.61
C CYS A 435 18.32 4.48 38.95
N ARG A 436 18.16 3.15 38.92
CA ARG A 436 18.35 2.30 40.08
C ARG A 436 19.62 1.50 39.91
#